data_AF-A0A9D8AMP1-F1
#
_entry.id   AF-A0A9D8AMP1-F1
#
_cell.length_a   1.000
_cell.length_b   1.000
_cell.length_c   1.000
_cell.angle_alpha   90.00
_cell.angle_beta   90.00
_cell.angle_gamma   90.00
#
_symmetry.space_group_name_H-M   'P 1'
#
loop_
_entity.id
_entity.type
_entity.pdbx_description
1 polymer ?
#
loop_
_entity_poly.entity_id
_entity_poly.type
_entity_poly.pdbx_seq_one_letter_code
_entity_poly.pdbx_strand_id
1 'polypeptide(L)'
;MEITTEKKLRGKLGVLLPGLGAVGTTFIAGVEAIRKGISKPFGSLTQMGTIRLGKRTEKRVPLIKDFVELAGLDDLVFAGWDIFEDNGYQSALNAGVLQKELLDQVKTELEQIKPMKAVFDQHYVKKLNGTNIKKAATKYDLAQQLIEDIYNFKHKNNLDRLVTIWCASTEIFIQPDIVHNTIESFEKAMQENHPAIAPSMIYGYASIAAGVPFVNGAPNLTIDIPALLQLSKEKNVPIAGKDFKTGQTLMKTILAPGLKARMLGLSGWFSTNILGNRDGEVLDDPESFKTKEESKLSVLDYILQPEVYPDLYKDYYPSALKCRRRLRQRRRKKRIYLILEFYILLRLCLRLSLFGMKVN
;
A
#
# COMPACT_ATOMS: atom_id res chain seq x y z
N MET A 1 -24.23 -21.55 -6.81
CA MET A 1 -23.14 -21.04 -5.95
C MET A 1 -23.75 -20.80 -4.59
N GLU A 2 -23.48 -21.68 -3.63
CA GLU A 2 -23.90 -21.50 -2.25
C GLU A 2 -22.81 -20.70 -1.55
N ILE A 3 -23.13 -19.49 -1.09
CA ILE A 3 -22.18 -18.63 -0.40
C ILE A 3 -22.42 -18.82 1.09
N THR A 4 -21.60 -19.65 1.71
CA THR A 4 -21.57 -19.83 3.16
C THR A 4 -20.67 -18.77 3.78
N THR A 5 -21.24 -17.79 4.49
CA THR A 5 -20.48 -16.92 5.40
C THR A 5 -20.24 -17.68 6.69
N GLU A 6 -19.17 -18.46 6.76
CA GLU A 6 -18.81 -19.15 8.00
C GLU A 6 -18.45 -18.14 9.10
N LYS A 7 -19.14 -18.27 10.23
CA LYS A 7 -18.93 -17.60 11.53
C LYS A 7 -19.04 -16.07 11.54
N LYS A 8 -19.89 -15.61 12.47
CA LYS A 8 -19.85 -14.27 13.07
C LYS A 8 -18.38 -13.91 13.35
N LEU A 9 -17.90 -12.76 12.88
CA LEU A 9 -16.53 -12.28 13.08
C LEU A 9 -16.33 -12.01 14.57
N ARG A 10 -15.96 -13.05 15.32
CA ARG A 10 -15.70 -12.95 16.75
C ARG A 10 -14.24 -12.60 17.01
N GLY A 11 -14.07 -11.73 17.99
CA GLY A 11 -12.79 -11.35 18.59
C GLY A 11 -11.85 -10.51 17.74
N LYS A 12 -10.70 -10.22 18.31
CA LYS A 12 -9.79 -9.14 17.89
C LYS A 12 -9.01 -9.51 16.63
N LEU A 13 -8.74 -8.51 15.80
CA LEU A 13 -7.94 -8.62 14.58
C LEU A 13 -6.58 -7.96 14.79
N GLY A 14 -5.51 -8.76 14.75
CA GLY A 14 -4.16 -8.23 14.69
C GLY A 14 -3.80 -7.71 13.31
N VAL A 15 -3.21 -6.53 13.25
CA VAL A 15 -2.71 -5.92 12.03
C VAL A 15 -1.21 -5.70 12.17
N LEU A 16 -0.46 -6.44 11.36
CA LEU A 16 0.99 -6.49 11.36
C LEU A 16 1.55 -5.67 10.19
N LEU A 17 2.38 -4.68 10.50
CA LEU A 17 2.88 -3.70 9.54
C LEU A 17 4.41 -3.77 9.41
N PRO A 18 4.97 -4.48 8.40
CA PRO A 18 6.35 -4.26 8.00
C PRO A 18 6.47 -2.83 7.48
N GLY A 19 7.21 -1.99 8.20
CA GLY A 19 7.35 -0.55 7.97
C GLY A 19 6.39 0.30 8.81
N LEU A 20 6.91 0.95 9.85
CA LEU A 20 6.26 1.99 10.64
C LEU A 20 6.65 3.40 10.13
N GLY A 21 6.69 3.55 8.81
CA GLY A 21 6.84 4.85 8.16
C GLY A 21 5.54 5.64 8.12
N ALA A 22 5.50 6.64 7.21
CA ALA A 22 4.40 7.58 7.08
C ALA A 22 3.01 6.91 6.94
N VAL A 23 2.89 5.83 6.16
CA VAL A 23 1.62 5.12 5.96
C VAL A 23 1.21 4.38 7.23
N GLY A 24 2.10 3.53 7.76
CA GLY A 24 1.81 2.72 8.94
C GLY A 24 1.41 3.56 10.16
N THR A 25 2.20 4.60 10.48
CA THR A 25 1.91 5.44 11.66
C THR A 25 0.67 6.29 11.48
N THR A 26 0.40 6.79 10.27
CA THR A 26 -0.82 7.58 10.00
C THR A 26 -2.05 6.70 10.08
N PHE A 27 -1.97 5.44 9.64
CA PHE A 27 -3.05 4.50 9.77
C PHE A 27 -3.39 4.24 11.24
N ILE A 28 -2.40 3.88 12.05
CA ILE A 28 -2.59 3.64 13.49
C ILE A 28 -3.15 4.90 14.17
N ALA A 29 -2.49 6.05 13.99
CA ALA A 29 -2.92 7.31 14.60
C ALA A 29 -4.34 7.72 14.19
N GLY A 30 -4.71 7.48 12.93
CA GLY A 30 -6.05 7.73 12.42
C GLY A 30 -7.09 6.83 13.09
N VAL A 31 -6.82 5.54 13.26
CA VAL A 31 -7.71 4.63 13.98
C VAL A 31 -7.87 5.07 15.44
N GLU A 32 -6.78 5.35 16.16
CA GLU A 32 -6.87 5.79 17.56
C GLU A 32 -7.63 7.12 17.71
N ALA A 33 -7.45 8.06 16.79
CA ALA A 33 -8.19 9.31 16.80
C ALA A 33 -9.70 9.09 16.57
N ILE A 34 -10.08 8.12 15.75
CA ILE A 34 -11.49 7.76 15.52
C ILE A 34 -12.08 7.07 16.75
N ARG A 35 -11.35 6.14 17.38
CA ARG A 35 -11.79 5.46 18.61
C ARG A 35 -12.07 6.44 19.75
N LYS A 36 -11.23 7.48 19.87
CA LYS A 36 -11.42 8.56 20.85
C LYS A 36 -12.49 9.60 20.47
N GLY A 37 -13.13 9.47 19.31
CA GLY A 37 -14.13 10.44 18.83
C GLY A 37 -13.53 11.78 18.39
N ILE A 38 -12.20 11.90 18.26
CA ILE A 38 -11.50 13.11 17.83
C ILE A 38 -11.68 13.35 16.33
N SER A 39 -11.82 12.28 15.55
CA SER A 39 -11.91 12.33 14.09
C SER A 39 -12.95 11.35 13.53
N LYS A 40 -13.37 11.60 12.29
CA LYS A 40 -14.24 10.70 11.53
C LYS A 40 -13.42 9.97 10.45
N PRO A 41 -13.84 8.76 10.01
CA PRO A 41 -13.11 7.93 9.05
C PRO A 41 -13.21 8.43 7.58
N PHE A 42 -12.97 9.72 7.35
CA PHE A 42 -13.06 10.33 6.01
C PHE A 42 -12.10 9.66 5.03
N GLY A 43 -12.62 9.35 3.84
CA GLY A 43 -11.88 8.64 2.79
C GLY A 43 -11.91 7.11 2.92
N SER A 44 -12.45 6.55 3.99
CA SER A 44 -12.59 5.10 4.13
C SER A 44 -13.88 4.58 3.50
N LEU A 45 -13.74 3.83 2.40
CA LEU A 45 -14.87 3.20 1.71
C LEU A 45 -15.63 2.23 2.61
N THR A 46 -14.92 1.42 3.41
CA THR A 46 -15.57 0.42 4.26
C THR A 46 -16.35 1.06 5.41
N GLN A 47 -15.91 2.22 5.90
CA GLN A 47 -16.52 2.89 7.05
C GLN A 47 -17.60 3.91 6.68
N MET A 48 -17.49 4.56 5.52
CA MET A 48 -18.39 5.64 5.10
C MET A 48 -19.11 5.38 3.77
N GLY A 49 -18.66 4.39 3.00
CA GLY A 49 -19.30 4.01 1.75
C GLY A 49 -20.65 3.36 1.98
N THR A 50 -21.52 3.48 0.99
CA THR A 50 -22.83 2.84 0.96
C THR A 50 -22.91 1.81 -0.16
N ILE A 51 -23.80 0.84 0.00
CA ILE A 51 -24.11 -0.15 -1.03
C ILE A 51 -25.58 -0.05 -1.39
N ARG A 52 -25.90 -0.01 -2.69
CA ARG A 52 -27.30 0.01 -3.15
C ARG A 52 -27.84 -1.42 -3.19
N LEU A 53 -28.94 -1.66 -2.48
CA LEU A 53 -29.68 -2.91 -2.51
C LEU A 53 -30.99 -2.73 -3.30
N GLY A 54 -31.36 -3.73 -4.09
CA GLY A 54 -32.62 -3.72 -4.84
C GLY A 54 -32.70 -2.65 -5.94
N LYS A 55 -33.93 -2.25 -6.29
CA LYS A 55 -34.20 -1.28 -7.36
C LYS A 55 -33.83 0.15 -6.93
N ARG A 56 -33.52 1.01 -7.90
CA ARG A 56 -33.20 2.44 -7.67
C ARG A 56 -34.31 3.20 -6.92
N THR A 57 -35.57 2.81 -7.14
CA THR A 57 -36.76 3.44 -6.55
C THR A 57 -36.92 3.14 -5.06
N GLU A 58 -36.34 2.04 -4.57
CA GLU A 58 -36.48 1.60 -3.16
C GLU A 58 -35.60 2.40 -2.20
N LYS A 59 -34.61 3.15 -2.71
CA LYS A 59 -33.67 3.98 -1.92
C LYS A 59 -33.00 3.22 -0.75
N ARG A 60 -32.83 1.90 -0.87
CA ARG A 60 -32.12 1.06 0.10
C ARG A 60 -30.62 1.19 -0.10
N VAL A 61 -30.00 2.07 0.67
CA VAL A 61 -28.58 2.44 0.52
C VAL A 61 -27.88 2.43 1.88
N PRO A 62 -27.83 1.28 2.59
CA PRO A 62 -27.14 1.18 3.88
C PRO A 62 -25.63 1.42 3.75
N LEU A 63 -24.97 1.71 4.87
CA LEU A 63 -23.50 1.73 4.93
C LEU A 63 -22.96 0.32 4.70
N ILE A 64 -21.79 0.22 4.07
CA ILE A 64 -21.13 -1.06 3.80
C ILE A 64 -20.87 -1.82 5.09
N LYS A 65 -20.36 -1.15 6.13
CA LYS A 65 -20.11 -1.73 7.46
C LYS A 65 -21.37 -2.22 8.20
N ASP A 66 -22.56 -1.71 7.83
CA ASP A 66 -23.83 -2.15 8.42
C ASP A 66 -24.43 -3.32 7.63
N PHE A 67 -23.93 -3.57 6.41
CA PHE A 67 -24.39 -4.63 5.52
C PHE A 67 -23.49 -5.86 5.56
N VAL A 68 -22.17 -5.68 5.54
CA VAL A 68 -21.18 -6.76 5.62
C VAL A 68 -20.58 -6.74 7.02
N GLU A 69 -20.47 -7.92 7.64
CA GLU A 69 -19.78 -8.04 8.91
C GLU A 69 -18.28 -7.77 8.68
N LEU A 70 -17.79 -6.66 9.25
CA LEU A 70 -16.40 -6.25 9.21
C LEU A 70 -15.88 -6.14 10.65
N ALA A 71 -14.57 -6.34 10.85
CA ALA A 71 -13.96 -6.07 12.15
C ALA A 71 -14.16 -4.59 12.52
N GLY A 72 -14.62 -4.33 13.75
CA GLY A 72 -14.76 -2.99 14.27
C GLY A 72 -13.41 -2.30 14.41
N LEU A 73 -13.39 -0.98 14.36
CA LEU A 73 -12.15 -0.23 14.58
C LEU A 73 -11.60 -0.49 15.98
N ASP A 74 -12.44 -0.67 17.01
CA ASP A 74 -12.04 -1.00 18.38
C ASP A 74 -11.43 -2.41 18.53
N ASP A 75 -11.68 -3.30 17.58
CA ASP A 75 -11.18 -4.69 17.61
C ASP A 75 -9.78 -4.84 16.99
N LEU A 76 -9.24 -3.78 16.38
CA LEU A 76 -7.92 -3.82 15.75
C LEU A 76 -6.80 -3.77 16.80
N VAL A 77 -5.76 -4.58 16.66
CA VAL A 77 -4.56 -4.53 17.49
C VAL A 77 -3.35 -4.43 16.60
N PHE A 78 -2.52 -3.41 16.80
CA PHE A 78 -1.42 -3.11 15.89
C PHE A 78 -0.07 -3.58 16.42
N ALA A 79 0.77 -4.08 15.52
CA ALA A 79 2.20 -4.21 15.72
C ALA A 79 2.91 -4.04 14.38
N GLY A 80 4.22 -3.86 14.41
CA GLY A 80 4.99 -3.70 13.18
C GLY A 80 6.46 -3.98 13.37
N TRP A 81 7.14 -4.08 12.24
CA TRP A 81 8.59 -4.18 12.15
C TRP A 81 9.14 -2.91 11.52
N ASP A 82 10.27 -2.42 12.00
CA ASP A 82 10.95 -1.32 11.34
C ASP A 82 12.47 -1.44 11.58
N ILE A 83 13.26 -0.92 10.65
CA ILE A 83 14.72 -0.84 10.77
C ILE A 83 15.16 0.27 11.73
N PHE A 84 14.24 1.19 12.06
CA PHE A 84 14.42 2.22 13.08
C PHE A 84 13.79 1.80 14.41
N GLU A 85 14.32 2.29 15.53
CA GLU A 85 13.84 1.99 16.88
C GLU A 85 12.75 2.96 17.36
N ASP A 86 12.48 4.01 16.57
CA ASP A 86 11.45 5.02 16.86
C ASP A 86 10.09 4.36 17.11
N ASN A 87 9.47 4.64 18.26
CA ASN A 87 8.10 4.18 18.53
C ASN A 87 7.10 4.86 17.56
N GLY A 88 5.84 4.41 17.57
CA GLY A 88 4.80 4.90 16.67
C GLY A 88 4.62 6.42 16.72
N TYR A 89 4.75 7.05 17.89
CA TYR A 89 4.61 8.50 18.04
C TYR A 89 5.80 9.26 17.44
N GLN A 90 7.02 8.83 17.75
CA GLN A 90 8.25 9.40 17.20
C GLN A 90 8.29 9.26 15.67
N SER A 91 7.95 8.07 15.17
CA SER A 91 7.86 7.80 13.74
C SER A 91 6.79 8.66 13.05
N ALA A 92 5.63 8.87 13.69
CA ALA A 92 4.58 9.74 13.17
C ALA A 92 5.02 11.22 13.09
N LEU A 93 5.70 11.73 14.12
CA LEU A 93 6.26 13.08 14.11
C LEU A 93 7.33 13.24 13.01
N ASN A 94 8.21 12.24 12.86
CA ASN A 94 9.26 12.24 11.86
C ASN A 94 8.68 12.22 10.43
N ALA A 95 7.61 11.45 10.22
CA ALA A 95 6.87 11.39 8.97
C ALA A 95 6.22 12.74 8.61
N GLY A 96 5.71 13.48 9.61
CA GLY A 96 5.16 14.83 9.41
C GLY A 96 3.90 14.88 8.55
N VAL A 97 3.11 13.79 8.55
CA VAL A 97 1.83 13.72 7.82
C VAL A 97 0.72 14.39 8.64
N LEU A 98 0.57 13.99 9.91
CA LEU A 98 -0.41 14.54 10.82
C LEU A 98 0.18 15.71 11.61
N GLN A 99 -0.69 16.63 12.03
CA GLN A 99 -0.30 17.75 12.89
C GLN A 99 0.08 17.23 14.28
N LYS A 100 1.07 17.85 14.91
CA LYS A 100 1.56 17.43 16.23
C LYS A 100 0.45 17.46 17.27
N GLU A 101 -0.41 18.47 17.21
CA GLU A 101 -1.52 18.67 18.13
C GLU A 101 -2.53 17.51 18.10
N LEU A 102 -2.71 16.87 16.92
CA LEU A 102 -3.50 15.65 16.81
C LEU A 102 -2.74 14.45 17.37
N LEU A 103 -1.45 14.31 17.04
CA LEU A 103 -0.61 13.21 17.53
C LEU A 103 -0.48 13.21 19.05
N ASP A 104 -0.41 14.38 19.68
CA ASP A 104 -0.34 14.54 21.12
C ASP A 104 -1.59 13.97 21.83
N GLN A 105 -2.76 14.01 21.19
CA GLN A 105 -4.01 13.47 21.74
C GLN A 105 -4.09 11.93 21.68
N VAL A 106 -3.30 11.28 20.81
CA VAL A 106 -3.20 9.82 20.66
C VAL A 106 -1.81 9.30 21.02
N LYS A 107 -1.04 10.10 21.76
CA LYS A 107 0.36 9.82 22.07
C LYS A 107 0.53 8.53 22.88
N THR A 108 -0.30 8.35 23.90
CA THR A 108 -0.23 7.19 24.80
C THR A 108 -0.34 5.87 24.03
N GLU A 109 -1.24 5.79 23.06
CA GLU A 109 -1.44 4.61 22.23
C GLU A 109 -0.28 4.44 21.24
N LEU A 110 0.17 5.52 20.60
CA LEU A 110 1.26 5.47 19.62
C LEU A 110 2.62 5.12 20.25
N GLU A 111 2.91 5.54 21.48
CA GLU A 111 4.16 5.20 22.18
C GLU A 111 4.24 3.71 22.57
N GLN A 112 3.10 3.03 22.68
CA GLN A 112 3.05 1.58 22.92
C GLN A 112 3.46 0.77 21.68
N ILE A 113 3.35 1.34 20.49
CA ILE A 113 3.78 0.70 19.25
C ILE A 113 5.29 0.81 19.12
N LYS A 114 6.00 -0.18 19.67
CA LYS A 114 7.45 -0.32 19.53
C LYS A 114 7.75 -1.30 18.37
N PRO A 115 8.54 -0.90 17.36
CA PRO A 115 8.83 -1.78 16.24
C PRO A 115 9.65 -3.00 16.68
N MET A 116 9.22 -4.18 16.22
CA MET A 116 10.06 -5.37 16.22
C MET A 116 11.21 -5.20 15.22
N LYS A 117 12.32 -5.94 15.44
CA LYS A 117 13.47 -5.92 14.51
C LYS A 117 13.04 -6.37 13.11
N ALA A 118 13.35 -5.59 12.08
CA ALA A 118 12.96 -5.92 10.72
C ALA A 118 13.97 -6.85 10.01
N VAL A 119 13.48 -7.69 9.09
CA VAL A 119 14.32 -8.23 8.01
C VAL A 119 14.59 -7.12 7.01
N PHE A 120 15.87 -6.86 6.72
CA PHE A 120 16.29 -5.77 5.84
C PHE A 120 17.57 -6.15 5.09
N ASP A 121 17.63 -5.74 3.83
CA ASP A 121 18.81 -5.87 2.99
C ASP A 121 19.01 -4.56 2.21
N GLN A 122 20.16 -3.93 2.43
CA GLN A 122 20.51 -2.65 1.83
C GLN A 122 20.67 -2.74 0.31
N HIS A 123 20.94 -3.93 -0.25
CA HIS A 123 20.95 -4.13 -1.70
C HIS A 123 19.61 -3.73 -2.32
N TYR A 124 18.52 -4.10 -1.66
CA TYR A 124 17.15 -3.87 -2.13
C TYR A 124 16.62 -2.47 -1.81
N VAL A 125 17.16 -1.80 -0.79
CA VAL A 125 16.76 -0.45 -0.39
C VAL A 125 18.01 0.36 -0.03
N LYS A 126 18.67 0.89 -1.06
CA LYS A 126 20.03 1.46 -0.98
C LYS A 126 20.14 2.70 -0.09
N LYS A 127 19.09 3.51 -0.02
CA LYS A 127 19.12 4.85 0.62
C LYS A 127 18.84 4.83 2.12
N LEU A 128 18.45 3.69 2.68
CA LEU A 128 18.11 3.58 4.09
C LEU A 128 19.20 2.84 4.86
N ASN A 129 19.42 3.30 6.09
CA ASN A 129 20.29 2.65 7.07
C ASN A 129 19.52 2.64 8.39
N GLY A 130 19.44 1.48 9.04
CA GLY A 130 18.78 1.32 10.33
C GLY A 130 19.54 0.35 11.23
N THR A 131 19.26 0.40 12.53
CA THR A 131 19.94 -0.42 13.55
C THR A 131 19.08 -1.57 14.06
N ASN A 132 17.75 -1.48 13.89
CA ASN A 132 16.78 -2.45 14.40
C ASN A 132 16.55 -3.60 13.42
N ILE A 133 17.62 -4.35 13.10
CA ILE A 133 17.63 -5.36 12.04
C ILE A 133 17.79 -6.77 12.65
N LYS A 134 17.01 -7.75 12.15
CA LYS A 134 17.17 -9.18 12.50
C LYS A 134 18.47 -9.74 11.95
N LYS A 135 19.07 -10.67 12.68
CA LYS A 135 20.28 -11.37 12.26
C LYS A 135 20.03 -12.87 12.33
N ALA A 136 20.44 -13.58 11.29
CA ALA A 136 20.40 -15.04 11.23
C ALA A 136 21.43 -15.53 10.21
N ALA A 137 21.70 -16.85 10.20
CA ALA A 137 22.65 -17.45 9.27
C ALA A 137 22.10 -17.51 7.84
N THR A 138 20.80 -17.81 7.69
CA THR A 138 20.13 -17.90 6.40
C THR A 138 18.90 -17.01 6.30
N LYS A 139 18.47 -16.68 5.07
CA LYS A 139 17.18 -16.02 4.81
C LYS A 139 16.00 -16.89 5.26
N TYR A 140 16.17 -18.22 5.25
CA TYR A 140 15.17 -19.14 5.80
C TYR A 140 15.03 -18.96 7.31
N ASP A 141 16.14 -18.83 8.04
CA ASP A 141 16.11 -18.56 9.49
C ASP A 141 15.48 -17.20 9.80
N LEU A 142 15.69 -16.19 8.95
CA LEU A 142 14.98 -14.90 9.06
C LEU A 142 13.47 -15.08 8.89
N ALA A 143 13.02 -15.93 7.96
CA ALA A 143 11.61 -16.27 7.81
C ALA A 143 11.06 -16.95 9.08
N GLN A 144 11.80 -17.89 9.66
CA GLN A 144 11.40 -18.57 10.90
C GLN A 144 11.26 -17.57 12.06
N GLN A 145 12.19 -16.61 12.21
CA GLN A 145 12.08 -15.55 13.21
C GLN A 145 10.85 -14.65 12.98
N LEU A 146 10.43 -14.42 11.73
CA LEU A 146 9.20 -13.68 11.44
C LEU A 146 7.94 -14.49 11.78
N ILE A 147 7.94 -15.79 11.48
CA ILE A 147 6.85 -16.71 11.87
C ILE A 147 6.70 -16.72 13.39
N GLU A 148 7.81 -16.77 14.12
CA GLU A 148 7.82 -16.70 15.58
C GLU A 148 7.27 -15.36 16.09
N ASP A 149 7.67 -14.23 15.51
CA ASP A 149 7.11 -12.91 15.87
C ASP A 149 5.58 -12.86 15.67
N ILE A 150 5.10 -13.39 14.54
CA ILE A 150 3.66 -13.48 14.20
C ILE A 150 2.91 -14.30 15.26
N TYR A 151 3.46 -15.49 15.59
CA TYR A 151 2.89 -16.38 16.61
C TYR A 151 2.86 -15.68 17.97
N ASN A 152 4.00 -15.13 18.42
CA ASN A 152 4.13 -14.45 19.70
C ASN A 152 3.17 -13.26 19.81
N PHE A 153 3.02 -12.47 18.75
CA PHE A 153 2.07 -11.36 18.71
C PHE A 153 0.62 -11.85 18.85
N LYS A 154 0.24 -12.93 18.13
CA LYS A 154 -1.10 -13.53 18.23
C LYS A 154 -1.41 -13.97 19.66
N HIS A 155 -0.50 -14.73 20.26
CA HIS A 155 -0.69 -15.32 21.58
C HIS A 155 -0.67 -14.28 22.70
N LYS A 156 0.30 -13.36 22.68
CA LYS A 156 0.43 -12.30 23.70
C LYS A 156 -0.81 -11.41 23.78
N ASN A 157 -1.48 -11.18 22.66
CA ASN A 157 -2.64 -10.29 22.57
C ASN A 157 -3.98 -11.05 22.51
N ASN A 158 -3.97 -12.38 22.63
CA ASN A 158 -5.14 -13.25 22.53
C ASN A 158 -6.00 -12.94 21.29
N LEU A 159 -5.37 -12.99 20.11
CA LEU A 159 -5.97 -12.61 18.83
C LEU A 159 -6.49 -13.84 18.08
N ASP A 160 -7.71 -13.75 17.56
CA ASP A 160 -8.30 -14.82 16.75
C ASP A 160 -7.76 -14.81 15.32
N ARG A 161 -7.58 -13.60 14.79
CA ARG A 161 -7.27 -13.34 13.38
C ARG A 161 -6.11 -12.37 13.25
N LEU A 162 -5.36 -12.50 12.16
CA LEU A 162 -4.25 -11.63 11.81
C LEU A 162 -4.34 -11.21 10.34
N VAL A 163 -3.72 -10.09 10.00
CA VAL A 163 -3.39 -9.70 8.63
C VAL A 163 -2.04 -8.99 8.63
N THR A 164 -1.19 -9.29 7.66
CA THR A 164 0.05 -8.57 7.42
C THR A 164 -0.12 -7.64 6.23
N ILE A 165 0.25 -6.36 6.39
CA ILE A 165 0.15 -5.35 5.34
C ILE A 165 1.51 -4.69 5.17
N TRP A 166 2.18 -4.97 4.05
CA TRP A 166 3.45 -4.36 3.72
C TRP A 166 3.30 -2.85 3.51
N CYS A 167 3.91 -2.08 4.42
CA CYS A 167 3.96 -0.62 4.42
C CYS A 167 5.40 -0.09 4.39
N ALA A 168 6.37 -0.96 4.17
CA ALA A 168 7.79 -0.64 4.11
C ALA A 168 8.15 -0.09 2.73
N SER A 169 9.41 0.32 2.61
CA SER A 169 9.94 0.96 1.41
C SER A 169 9.78 0.10 0.15
N THR A 170 9.62 0.79 -0.98
CA THR A 170 9.71 0.16 -2.30
C THR A 170 11.12 -0.39 -2.47
N GLU A 171 11.22 -1.65 -2.87
CA GLU A 171 12.48 -2.32 -3.18
C GLU A 171 12.87 -2.04 -4.65
N ILE A 172 14.15 -2.21 -4.97
CA ILE A 172 14.62 -2.15 -6.36
C ILE A 172 13.82 -3.10 -7.27
N PHE A 173 13.75 -2.75 -8.56
CA PHE A 173 13.14 -3.63 -9.54
C PHE A 173 13.95 -4.91 -9.72
N ILE A 174 13.29 -6.06 -9.53
CA ILE A 174 13.82 -7.38 -9.85
C ILE A 174 12.87 -8.11 -10.79
N GLN A 175 13.43 -8.95 -11.66
CA GLN A 175 12.65 -9.87 -12.50
C GLN A 175 12.45 -11.20 -11.78
N PRO A 176 11.39 -11.95 -12.09
CA PRO A 176 11.26 -13.33 -11.66
C PRO A 176 12.49 -14.16 -12.05
N ASP A 177 13.01 -14.92 -11.09
CA ASP A 177 14.16 -15.81 -11.24
C ASP A 177 13.69 -17.28 -11.19
N ILE A 178 14.50 -18.21 -11.69
CA ILE A 178 14.18 -19.66 -11.65
C ILE A 178 13.90 -20.14 -10.23
N VAL A 179 14.55 -19.55 -9.22
CA VAL A 179 14.34 -19.91 -7.81
C VAL A 179 12.93 -19.56 -7.30
N HIS A 180 12.19 -18.70 -8.00
CA HIS A 180 10.84 -18.26 -7.63
C HIS A 180 9.72 -19.16 -8.19
N ASN A 181 10.05 -20.21 -8.93
CA ASN A 181 9.06 -21.02 -9.65
C ASN A 181 8.26 -21.99 -8.78
N THR A 182 8.89 -22.59 -7.78
CA THR A 182 8.28 -23.63 -6.93
C THR A 182 8.57 -23.34 -5.46
N ILE A 183 7.74 -23.84 -4.55
CA ILE A 183 7.98 -23.63 -3.13
C ILE A 183 9.31 -24.28 -2.68
N GLU A 184 9.64 -25.45 -3.24
CA GLU A 184 10.87 -26.18 -2.95
C GLU A 184 12.11 -25.41 -3.41
N SER A 185 12.08 -24.85 -4.63
CA SER A 185 13.19 -24.03 -5.13
C SER A 185 13.34 -22.75 -4.33
N PHE A 186 12.23 -22.15 -3.90
CA PHE A 186 12.22 -20.90 -3.14
C PHE A 186 12.76 -21.10 -1.72
N GLU A 187 12.34 -22.15 -1.02
CA GLU A 187 12.85 -22.50 0.31
C GLU A 187 14.34 -22.86 0.27
N LYS A 188 14.78 -23.65 -0.72
CA LYS A 188 16.19 -23.94 -0.94
C LYS A 188 17.00 -22.66 -1.17
N ALA A 189 16.51 -21.75 -2.00
CA ALA A 189 17.16 -20.47 -2.26
C ALA A 189 17.23 -19.58 -1.01
N MET A 190 16.24 -19.65 -0.11
CA MET A 190 16.32 -18.99 1.19
C MET A 190 17.40 -19.59 2.10
N GLN A 191 17.54 -20.91 2.13
CA GLN A 191 18.58 -21.61 2.90
C GLN A 191 19.98 -21.28 2.36
N GLU A 192 20.13 -21.14 1.05
CA GLU A 192 21.40 -20.82 0.39
C GLU A 192 21.70 -19.30 0.33
N ASN A 193 20.87 -18.46 0.97
CA ASN A 193 21.00 -17.00 0.94
C ASN A 193 20.99 -16.39 -0.47
N HIS A 194 20.29 -17.02 -1.41
CA HIS A 194 20.32 -16.64 -2.82
C HIS A 194 19.99 -15.15 -3.01
N PRO A 195 20.75 -14.40 -3.83
CA PRO A 195 20.62 -12.96 -3.95
C PRO A 195 19.23 -12.54 -4.43
N ALA A 196 18.57 -13.34 -5.29
CA ALA A 196 17.23 -13.04 -5.84
C ALA A 196 16.06 -13.11 -4.84
N ILE A 197 16.31 -13.47 -3.57
CA ILE A 197 15.27 -13.45 -2.53
C ILE A 197 15.26 -12.10 -1.82
N ALA A 198 14.24 -11.29 -2.08
CA ALA A 198 14.07 -9.97 -1.48
C ALA A 198 13.48 -10.05 -0.06
N PRO A 199 13.78 -9.09 0.85
CA PRO A 199 13.16 -9.00 2.17
C PRO A 199 11.63 -9.10 2.13
N SER A 200 10.95 -8.40 1.22
CA SER A 200 9.49 -8.46 1.10
C SER A 200 8.96 -9.87 0.82
N MET A 201 9.68 -10.67 0.03
CA MET A 201 9.32 -12.07 -0.24
C MET A 201 9.43 -12.93 1.03
N ILE A 202 10.40 -12.67 1.90
CA ILE A 202 10.57 -13.36 3.19
C ILE A 202 9.37 -13.06 4.10
N TYR A 203 8.90 -11.82 4.16
CA TYR A 203 7.67 -11.48 4.89
C TYR A 203 6.42 -12.12 4.27
N GLY A 204 6.30 -12.11 2.94
CA GLY A 204 5.21 -12.76 2.22
C GLY A 204 5.14 -14.25 2.52
N TYR A 205 6.28 -14.96 2.39
CA TYR A 205 6.42 -16.37 2.75
C TYR A 205 6.08 -16.62 4.22
N ALA A 206 6.67 -15.87 5.17
CA ALA A 206 6.44 -16.06 6.60
C ALA A 206 4.96 -15.89 6.97
N SER A 207 4.28 -14.89 6.41
CA SER A 207 2.86 -14.67 6.61
C SER A 207 2.01 -15.84 6.09
N ILE A 208 2.22 -16.25 4.84
CA ILE A 208 1.45 -17.35 4.23
C ILE A 208 1.71 -18.66 4.98
N ALA A 209 2.97 -18.96 5.29
CA ALA A 209 3.36 -20.15 6.04
C ALA A 209 2.71 -20.20 7.43
N ALA A 210 2.56 -19.05 8.10
CA ALA A 210 1.88 -18.89 9.38
C ALA A 210 0.33 -18.87 9.28
N GLY A 211 -0.25 -19.02 8.09
CA GLY A 211 -1.71 -18.96 7.91
C GLY A 211 -2.28 -17.54 7.94
N VAL A 212 -1.45 -16.51 7.76
CA VAL A 212 -1.83 -15.10 7.90
C VAL A 212 -1.95 -14.44 6.52
N PRO A 213 -3.13 -13.86 6.19
CA PRO A 213 -3.30 -13.08 4.97
C PRO A 213 -2.24 -12.00 4.79
N PHE A 214 -1.77 -11.83 3.56
CA PHE A 214 -0.73 -10.85 3.24
C PHE A 214 -1.18 -9.86 2.16
N VAL A 215 -0.98 -8.57 2.42
CA VAL A 215 -1.28 -7.49 1.48
C VAL A 215 -0.01 -6.73 1.12
N ASN A 216 0.36 -6.72 -0.16
CA ASN A 216 1.50 -5.96 -0.65
C ASN A 216 1.11 -4.51 -0.97
N GLY A 217 1.46 -3.57 -0.10
CA GLY A 217 1.19 -2.14 -0.29
C GLY A 217 2.18 -1.39 -1.19
N ALA A 218 3.27 -2.04 -1.62
CA ALA A 218 4.30 -1.48 -2.50
C ALA A 218 4.27 -2.15 -3.89
N PRO A 219 4.89 -1.58 -4.93
CA PRO A 219 4.92 -2.18 -6.27
C PRO A 219 5.94 -3.34 -6.41
N ASN A 220 6.55 -3.77 -5.30
CA ASN A 220 7.56 -4.83 -5.22
C ASN A 220 7.03 -6.16 -5.80
N LEU A 221 7.95 -7.03 -6.26
CA LEU A 221 7.62 -8.35 -6.81
C LEU A 221 6.97 -9.24 -5.73
N THR A 222 7.56 -9.31 -4.54
CA THR A 222 6.97 -9.89 -3.31
C THR A 222 6.17 -11.19 -3.53
N ILE A 223 4.84 -11.14 -3.51
CA ILE A 223 3.92 -12.28 -3.63
C ILE A 223 3.53 -12.60 -5.08
N ASP A 224 3.91 -11.75 -6.05
CA ASP A 224 3.63 -11.94 -7.48
C ASP A 224 4.63 -12.93 -8.11
N ILE A 225 4.93 -14.02 -7.41
CA ILE A 225 5.81 -15.10 -7.88
C ILE A 225 5.12 -16.46 -7.80
N PRO A 226 5.37 -17.39 -8.75
CA PRO A 226 4.69 -18.68 -8.80
C PRO A 226 4.75 -19.47 -7.48
N ALA A 227 5.90 -19.50 -6.81
CA ALA A 227 6.09 -20.21 -5.54
C ALA A 227 5.11 -19.74 -4.44
N LEU A 228 4.94 -18.42 -4.26
CA LEU A 228 4.07 -17.89 -3.21
C LEU A 228 2.60 -17.91 -3.61
N LEU A 229 2.29 -17.82 -4.91
CA LEU A 229 0.94 -18.07 -5.42
C LEU A 229 0.52 -19.54 -5.18
N GLN A 230 1.44 -20.49 -5.37
CA GLN A 230 1.23 -21.90 -5.07
C GLN A 230 1.03 -22.11 -3.57
N LEU A 231 1.95 -21.61 -2.73
CA LEU A 231 1.87 -21.75 -1.27
C LEU A 231 0.56 -21.14 -0.71
N SER A 232 0.14 -19.98 -1.22
CA SER A 232 -1.13 -19.34 -0.84
C SER A 232 -2.35 -20.24 -1.11
N LYS A 233 -2.37 -20.93 -2.26
CA LYS A 233 -3.42 -21.89 -2.60
C LYS A 233 -3.38 -23.13 -1.70
N GLU A 234 -2.20 -23.70 -1.50
CA GLU A 234 -2.01 -24.89 -0.65
C GLU A 234 -2.44 -24.64 0.80
N LYS A 235 -2.12 -23.46 1.33
CA LYS A 235 -2.47 -23.06 2.70
C LYS A 235 -3.88 -22.45 2.83
N ASN A 236 -4.58 -22.22 1.72
CA ASN A 236 -5.85 -21.48 1.67
C ASN A 236 -5.77 -20.09 2.34
N VAL A 237 -4.66 -19.37 2.12
CA VAL A 237 -4.42 -18.05 2.71
C VAL A 237 -4.59 -16.98 1.65
N PRO A 238 -5.50 -16.01 1.81
CA PRO A 238 -5.69 -14.95 0.83
C PRO A 238 -4.49 -13.99 0.81
N ILE A 239 -4.09 -13.63 -0.40
CA ILE A 239 -3.06 -12.62 -0.66
C ILE A 239 -3.64 -11.55 -1.59
N ALA A 240 -3.18 -10.31 -1.43
CA ALA A 240 -3.63 -9.20 -2.26
C ALA A 240 -2.51 -8.20 -2.54
N GLY A 241 -2.63 -7.49 -3.65
CA GLY A 241 -1.62 -6.55 -4.10
C GLY A 241 -1.76 -6.24 -5.58
N LYS A 242 -0.93 -5.35 -6.12
CA LYS A 242 0.14 -4.61 -5.43
C LYS A 242 -0.03 -3.10 -5.58
N ASP A 243 0.68 -2.37 -4.72
CA ASP A 243 0.74 -0.91 -4.70
C ASP A 243 -0.57 -0.18 -4.33
N PHE A 244 -0.55 0.62 -3.27
CA PHE A 244 -1.73 1.39 -2.88
C PHE A 244 -2.14 2.44 -3.93
N LYS A 245 -3.36 2.31 -4.46
CA LYS A 245 -3.96 3.27 -5.39
C LYS A 245 -4.61 4.45 -4.66
N THR A 246 -3.81 5.44 -4.26
CA THR A 246 -4.25 6.50 -3.33
C THR A 246 -4.63 7.83 -4.00
N GLY A 247 -3.81 8.34 -4.93
CA GLY A 247 -3.94 9.71 -5.44
C GLY A 247 -3.96 9.78 -6.96
N GLN A 248 -2.79 10.02 -7.57
CA GLN A 248 -2.69 10.23 -9.02
C GLN A 248 -3.21 9.02 -9.82
N THR A 249 -2.80 7.80 -9.49
CA THR A 249 -3.28 6.58 -10.17
C THR A 249 -4.79 6.38 -9.97
N LEU A 250 -5.34 6.74 -8.80
CA LEU A 250 -6.79 6.73 -8.58
C LEU A 250 -7.49 7.65 -9.57
N MET A 251 -7.02 8.90 -9.69
CA MET A 251 -7.56 9.87 -10.66
C MET A 251 -7.44 9.40 -12.10
N LYS A 252 -6.31 8.77 -12.49
CA LYS A 252 -6.18 8.13 -13.81
C LYS A 252 -7.31 7.13 -14.07
N THR A 253 -7.58 6.25 -13.09
CA THR A 253 -8.64 5.23 -13.21
C THR A 253 -10.07 5.77 -13.13
N ILE A 254 -10.27 7.01 -12.69
CA ILE A 254 -11.59 7.67 -12.72
C ILE A 254 -11.79 8.40 -14.05
N LEU A 255 -10.76 9.11 -14.53
CA LEU A 255 -10.85 9.97 -15.70
C LEU A 255 -10.74 9.20 -17.02
N ALA A 256 -9.77 8.28 -17.13
CA ALA A 256 -9.51 7.58 -18.40
C ALA A 256 -10.72 6.78 -18.91
N PRO A 257 -11.49 6.06 -18.07
CA PRO A 257 -12.70 5.38 -18.54
C PRO A 257 -13.77 6.37 -19.04
N GLY A 258 -13.90 7.55 -18.43
CA GLY A 258 -14.84 8.57 -18.87
C GLY A 258 -14.47 9.17 -20.23
N LEU A 259 -13.18 9.41 -20.47
CA LEU A 259 -12.67 9.87 -21.77
C LEU A 259 -12.91 8.82 -22.86
N LYS A 260 -12.59 7.54 -22.56
CA LYS A 260 -12.86 6.43 -23.47
C LYS A 260 -14.34 6.22 -23.74
N ALA A 261 -15.19 6.29 -22.71
CA ALA A 261 -16.65 6.13 -22.88
C ALA A 261 -17.26 7.19 -23.82
N ARG A 262 -16.56 8.32 -24.02
CA ARG A 262 -16.93 9.37 -24.96
C ARG A 262 -16.11 9.37 -26.26
N MET A 263 -15.23 8.38 -26.44
CA MET A 263 -14.31 8.25 -27.57
C MET A 263 -13.50 9.53 -27.82
N LEU A 264 -13.06 10.17 -26.73
CA LEU A 264 -12.19 11.34 -26.81
C LEU A 264 -10.75 10.86 -26.97
N GLY A 265 -10.14 11.22 -28.09
CA GLY A 265 -8.73 10.95 -28.37
C GLY A 265 -7.79 11.75 -27.47
N LEU A 266 -6.60 11.20 -27.24
CA LEU A 266 -5.58 11.83 -26.41
C LEU A 266 -4.39 12.27 -27.26
N SER A 267 -3.91 13.49 -27.05
CA SER A 267 -2.61 13.93 -27.58
C SER A 267 -1.47 13.67 -26.59
N GLY A 268 -1.77 13.55 -25.29
CA GLY A 268 -0.79 13.18 -24.28
C GLY A 268 -1.37 13.06 -22.88
N TRP A 269 -0.66 12.32 -22.02
CA TRP A 269 -0.97 12.18 -20.59
C TRP A 269 0.27 12.47 -19.75
N PHE A 270 0.26 13.57 -19.01
CA PHE A 270 1.40 14.00 -18.22
C PHE A 270 1.19 13.71 -16.74
N SER A 271 2.21 13.16 -16.07
CA SER A 271 2.13 12.76 -14.66
C SER A 271 3.44 13.06 -13.94
N THR A 272 3.46 14.17 -13.21
CA THR A 272 4.61 14.57 -12.38
C THR A 272 4.26 14.30 -10.91
N ASN A 273 5.17 13.66 -10.16
CA ASN A 273 5.02 13.47 -8.72
C ASN A 273 6.20 14.12 -8.01
N ILE A 274 5.95 15.02 -7.06
CA ILE A 274 6.99 15.69 -6.26
C ILE A 274 6.77 15.28 -4.81
N LEU A 275 7.65 14.44 -4.29
CA LEU A 275 7.59 13.90 -2.93
C LEU A 275 8.80 14.40 -2.12
N GLY A 276 8.60 14.64 -0.83
CA GLY A 276 9.65 15.14 0.08
C GLY A 276 9.77 14.36 1.39
N ASN A 277 9.12 13.21 1.48
CA ASN A 277 9.17 12.26 2.59
C ASN A 277 10.16 11.12 2.27
N ARG A 278 10.36 10.18 3.21
CA ARG A 278 11.25 9.02 3.03
C ARG A 278 10.92 8.18 1.79
N ASP A 279 9.64 8.11 1.41
CA ASP A 279 9.22 7.44 0.17
C ASP A 279 9.82 8.11 -1.06
N GLY A 280 9.82 9.45 -1.12
CA GLY A 280 10.52 10.20 -2.17
C GLY A 280 12.04 9.99 -2.16
N GLU A 281 12.66 9.84 -1.00
CA GLU A 281 14.11 9.57 -0.90
C GLU A 281 14.49 8.18 -1.40
N VAL A 282 13.65 7.17 -1.16
CA VAL A 282 13.84 5.84 -1.74
C VAL A 282 13.62 5.88 -3.26
N LEU A 283 12.59 6.58 -3.72
CA LEU A 283 12.28 6.73 -5.15
C LEU A 283 13.23 7.68 -5.91
N ASP A 284 14.16 8.37 -5.24
CA ASP A 284 15.27 9.07 -5.88
C ASP A 284 16.29 8.07 -6.49
N ASP A 285 16.27 6.80 -6.07
CA ASP A 285 17.05 5.73 -6.68
C ASP A 285 16.41 5.23 -7.99
N PRO A 286 17.13 5.24 -9.14
CA PRO A 286 16.55 4.89 -10.44
C PRO A 286 15.96 3.47 -10.53
N GLU A 287 16.55 2.49 -9.83
CA GLU A 287 16.07 1.10 -9.87
C GLU A 287 14.79 0.92 -9.05
N SER A 288 14.70 1.60 -7.90
CA SER A 288 13.48 1.66 -7.10
C SER A 288 12.37 2.43 -7.83
N PHE A 289 12.74 3.47 -8.58
CA PHE A 289 11.82 4.26 -9.39
C PHE A 289 11.19 3.45 -10.53
N LYS A 290 11.99 2.62 -11.22
CA LYS A 290 11.53 1.77 -12.33
C LYS A 290 10.36 0.86 -11.92
N THR A 291 10.40 0.28 -10.71
CA THR A 291 9.30 -0.54 -10.17
C THR A 291 7.96 0.22 -10.14
N LYS A 292 8.00 1.53 -9.82
CA LYS A 292 6.82 2.40 -9.74
C LYS A 292 6.36 2.92 -11.10
N GLU A 293 7.28 3.00 -12.05
CA GLU A 293 7.00 3.47 -13.42
C GLU A 293 6.19 2.42 -14.19
N GLU A 294 6.64 1.16 -14.18
CA GLU A 294 5.96 0.01 -14.81
C GLU A 294 4.49 -0.14 -14.32
N SER A 295 4.25 -0.02 -13.01
CA SER A 295 2.91 -0.14 -12.44
C SER A 295 1.95 1.00 -12.83
N LYS A 296 2.48 2.18 -13.17
CA LYS A 296 1.68 3.39 -13.43
C LYS A 296 1.39 3.67 -14.91
N LEU A 297 2.14 3.05 -15.81
CA LEU A 297 1.92 3.13 -17.25
C LEU A 297 0.87 2.10 -17.71
N SER A 298 0.99 0.86 -17.22
CA SER A 298 0.11 -0.26 -17.57
C SER A 298 -1.39 0.00 -17.40
N VAL A 299 -1.78 0.87 -16.46
CA VAL A 299 -3.20 1.17 -16.20
C VAL A 299 -3.89 1.92 -17.35
N LEU A 300 -3.17 2.78 -18.07
CA LEU A 300 -3.77 3.54 -19.17
C LEU A 300 -3.94 2.67 -20.41
N ASP A 301 -2.95 1.84 -20.74
CA ASP A 301 -3.02 0.96 -21.90
C ASP A 301 -4.17 -0.04 -21.77
N TYR A 302 -4.36 -0.59 -20.56
CA TYR A 302 -5.49 -1.48 -20.28
C TYR A 302 -6.84 -0.78 -20.48
N ILE A 303 -6.98 0.46 -19.99
CA ILE A 303 -8.25 1.20 -20.08
C ILE A 303 -8.50 1.66 -21.52
N LEU A 304 -7.52 2.32 -22.14
CA LEU A 304 -7.66 2.99 -23.43
C LEU A 304 -7.65 1.99 -24.59
N GLN A 305 -6.90 0.89 -24.48
CA GLN A 305 -6.74 -0.14 -25.51
C GLN A 305 -6.28 0.44 -26.86
N PRO A 306 -5.05 0.98 -26.94
CA PRO A 306 -4.54 1.62 -28.15
C PRO A 306 -4.48 0.68 -29.37
N GLU A 307 -4.29 -0.63 -29.14
CA GLU A 307 -4.40 -1.68 -30.16
C GLU A 307 -5.79 -1.74 -30.82
N VAL A 308 -6.85 -1.46 -30.05
CA VAL A 308 -8.25 -1.52 -30.50
C VAL A 308 -8.72 -0.18 -31.08
N TYR A 309 -8.24 0.93 -30.53
CA TYR A 309 -8.61 2.30 -30.93
C TYR A 309 -7.37 3.11 -31.35
N PRO A 310 -6.69 2.72 -32.44
CA PRO A 310 -5.41 3.32 -32.81
C PRO A 310 -5.53 4.79 -33.18
N ASP A 311 -6.60 5.21 -33.85
CA ASP A 311 -6.82 6.61 -34.25
C ASP A 311 -6.93 7.58 -33.06
N LEU A 312 -7.30 7.06 -31.88
CA LEU A 312 -7.50 7.85 -30.67
C LEU A 312 -6.31 7.80 -29.72
N TYR A 313 -5.61 6.67 -29.68
CA TYR A 313 -4.65 6.35 -28.61
C TYR A 313 -3.34 5.70 -29.08
N LYS A 314 -3.10 5.47 -30.37
CA LYS A 314 -1.80 4.89 -30.79
C LYS A 314 -0.64 5.85 -30.56
N ASP A 315 -0.86 7.14 -30.85
CA ASP A 315 0.20 8.15 -30.92
C ASP A 315 0.13 9.19 -29.78
N TYR A 316 -0.66 8.95 -28.71
CA TYR A 316 -0.69 9.88 -27.59
C TYR A 316 0.66 9.84 -26.86
N TYR A 317 1.20 10.99 -26.49
CA TYR A 317 2.46 11.05 -25.76
C TYR A 317 2.27 10.59 -24.29
N PRO A 318 2.78 9.42 -23.89
CA PRO A 318 2.76 9.02 -22.49
C PRO A 318 4.02 9.59 -21.85
N SER A 319 3.94 10.71 -21.13
CA SER A 319 5.10 11.11 -20.34
C SER A 319 5.15 10.19 -19.12
N ALA A 320 6.10 9.26 -19.14
CA ALA A 320 6.42 8.48 -17.97
C ALA A 320 6.79 9.41 -16.80
N LEU A 321 6.52 8.91 -15.61
CA LEU A 321 6.52 9.69 -14.39
C LEU A 321 7.86 10.46 -14.25
N LYS A 322 7.85 11.75 -13.90
CA LYS A 322 9.07 12.44 -13.45
C LYS A 322 8.96 12.66 -11.94
N CYS A 323 9.77 11.94 -11.16
CA CYS A 323 10.05 12.32 -9.77
C CYS A 323 11.15 13.37 -9.77
N ARG A 324 10.89 14.55 -9.22
CA ARG A 324 11.93 15.59 -9.02
C ARG A 324 12.01 15.94 -7.55
N ARG A 325 13.18 15.75 -6.95
CA ARG A 325 13.51 16.25 -5.61
C ARG A 325 13.48 17.78 -5.61
N ARG A 326 12.86 18.38 -4.59
CA ARG A 326 12.95 19.82 -4.36
C ARG A 326 14.32 20.14 -3.76
N LEU A 327 15.27 20.63 -4.57
CA LEU A 327 16.52 21.21 -4.09
C LEU A 327 16.19 22.44 -3.22
N ARG A 328 16.60 22.39 -1.94
CA ARG A 328 16.66 23.46 -0.93
C ARG A 328 15.72 24.67 -1.15
N GLN A 329 14.60 24.70 -0.43
CA GLN A 329 14.01 25.96 0.04
C GLN A 329 13.99 25.97 1.58
N ARG A 330 14.60 27.03 2.13
CA ARG A 330 14.76 27.33 3.57
C ARG A 330 13.44 27.14 4.34
N ARG A 331 13.51 26.39 5.46
CA ARG A 331 12.64 26.44 6.66
C ARG A 331 11.18 26.90 6.46
N ARG A 332 10.41 26.28 5.56
CA ARG A 332 8.93 26.38 5.59
C ARG A 332 8.30 25.01 5.34
N LYS A 333 7.74 24.44 6.42
CA LYS A 333 6.82 23.30 6.55
C LYS A 333 6.98 22.17 5.51
N LYS A 334 7.43 20.99 5.97
CA LYS A 334 7.23 19.69 5.30
C LYS A 334 5.74 19.54 4.97
N ARG A 335 5.32 19.92 3.77
CA ARG A 335 3.96 19.70 3.25
C ARG A 335 4.09 18.86 1.99
N ILE A 336 3.29 17.80 1.90
CA ILE A 336 3.06 17.10 0.65
C ILE A 336 2.31 18.08 -0.25
N TYR A 337 2.98 18.58 -1.29
CA TYR A 337 2.31 19.31 -2.36
C TYR A 337 2.02 18.30 -3.46
N LEU A 338 0.77 17.83 -3.55
CA LEU A 338 0.29 17.17 -4.75
C LEU A 338 0.03 18.28 -5.79
N ILE A 339 1.04 18.67 -6.54
CA ILE A 339 0.85 19.51 -7.72
C ILE A 339 0.37 18.58 -8.84
N LEU A 340 -0.95 18.44 -8.97
CA LEU A 340 -1.56 17.92 -10.19
C LEU A 340 -1.61 19.07 -11.20
N GLU A 341 -0.55 19.22 -11.98
CA GLU A 341 -0.66 19.95 -13.24
C GLU A 341 -1.28 19.03 -14.29
N PHE A 342 -2.57 19.22 -14.55
CA PHE A 342 -3.23 18.65 -15.71
C PHE A 342 -3.02 19.58 -16.90
N TYR A 343 -2.04 19.27 -17.76
CA TYR A 343 -2.07 19.77 -19.13
C TYR A 343 -2.75 18.73 -20.01
N ILE A 344 -4.07 18.83 -20.12
CA ILE A 344 -4.82 18.12 -21.16
C ILE A 344 -4.90 19.07 -22.35
N LEU A 345 -4.02 18.91 -23.33
CA LEU A 345 -4.14 19.56 -24.64
C LEU A 345 -5.24 18.83 -25.42
N LEU A 346 -6.49 19.17 -25.14
CA LEU A 346 -7.63 18.80 -25.98
C LEU A 346 -7.68 19.76 -27.16
N ARG A 347 -7.63 19.26 -28.40
CA ARG A 347 -8.20 19.97 -29.54
C ARG A 347 -9.73 19.95 -29.40
N LEU A 348 -10.28 20.79 -28.51
CA LEU A 348 -11.71 21.01 -28.39
C LEU A 348 -12.01 22.48 -28.68
N CYS A 349 -12.65 22.71 -29.82
CA CYS A 349 -13.36 23.95 -30.13
C CYS A 349 -14.68 23.97 -29.34
N LEU A 350 -14.61 24.10 -28.01
CA LEU A 350 -15.78 24.15 -27.13
C LEU A 350 -15.65 25.29 -26.12
N ARG A 351 -16.29 26.42 -26.45
CA ARG A 351 -16.74 27.42 -25.46
C ARG A 351 -17.74 26.73 -24.54
N LEU A 352 -17.32 26.36 -23.32
CA LEU A 352 -18.22 25.92 -22.26
C LEU A 352 -18.06 26.85 -21.05
N SER A 353 -19.17 27.53 -20.76
CA SER A 353 -19.43 28.42 -19.64
C SER A 353 -19.19 27.74 -18.29
N LEU A 354 -18.39 28.41 -17.45
CA LEU A 354 -18.06 28.04 -16.07
C LEU A 354 -19.31 27.97 -15.18
N PHE A 355 -19.61 26.79 -14.62
CA PHE A 355 -20.40 26.66 -13.41
C PHE A 355 -19.45 26.61 -12.21
N GLY A 356 -19.53 27.64 -11.36
CA GLY A 356 -18.82 27.67 -10.07
C GLY A 356 -19.47 26.69 -9.09
N MET A 357 -18.67 25.77 -8.54
CA MET A 357 -19.03 24.99 -7.37
C MET A 357 -18.10 25.36 -6.22
N LYS A 358 -18.64 26.06 -5.22
CA LYS A 358 -18.07 26.09 -3.87
C LYS A 358 -18.42 24.76 -3.20
N VAL A 359 -17.41 24.02 -2.76
CA VAL A 359 -17.57 22.87 -1.88
C VAL A 359 -17.36 23.39 -0.45
N ASN A 360 -18.36 23.19 0.41
CA ASN A 360 -18.33 23.56 1.84
C ASN A 360 -17.34 22.69 2.64
#